data_AF-A0A8C2MMH2-F1
#
_entry.id   AF-A0A8C2MMH2-F1
#
_cell.length_a   1.000
_cell.length_b   1.000
_cell.length_c   1.000
_cell.angle_alpha   90.00
_cell.angle_beta   90.00
_cell.angle_gamma   90.00
#
_symmetry.space_group_name_H-M   'P 1'
#
loop_
_entity.id
_entity.type
_entity.pdbx_description
1 polymer ?
#
loop_
_entity_poly.entity_id
_entity_poly.type
_entity_poly.pdbx_seq_one_letter_code
_entity_poly.pdbx_strand_id
1 'polypeptide(L)' 'MAAPPRVGPASLRFVAAASWLVVRQRRVEHFPKVLQFLQSLRAAVPGLVCYRHHERLCMGLKAKVLERVELKGPTGWD' A
#
# COMPACT_ATOMS: atom_id res chain seq x y z
N MET A 1 13.00 -11.30 -28.35
CA MET A 1 12.39 -11.40 -26.99
C MET A 1 12.83 -10.19 -26.19
N ALA A 2 11.90 -9.35 -25.75
CA ALA A 2 12.23 -8.17 -24.93
C ALA A 2 12.64 -8.65 -23.53
N ALA A 3 13.76 -8.15 -23.01
CA ALA A 3 14.16 -8.42 -21.64
C ALA A 3 13.06 -7.94 -20.67
N PRO A 4 12.70 -8.72 -19.64
CA PRO A 4 11.72 -8.28 -18.65
C PRO A 4 12.21 -6.95 -18.05
N PRO A 5 11.31 -5.97 -17.80
CA PRO A 5 11.69 -4.68 -17.26
C PRO A 5 12.46 -4.92 -15.96
N ARG A 6 13.74 -4.55 -15.96
CA ARG A 6 14.59 -4.67 -14.77
C ARG A 6 13.98 -3.78 -13.69
N VAL A 7 13.39 -4.42 -12.68
CA VAL A 7 12.87 -3.77 -11.48
C VAL A 7 14.07 -3.23 -10.71
N GLY A 8 14.49 -2.02 -11.07
CA GLY A 8 15.62 -1.35 -10.48
C GLY A 8 15.23 -0.44 -9.30
N PRO A 9 16.21 0.21 -8.67
CA PRO A 9 15.95 1.19 -7.61
C PRO A 9 14.98 2.32 -8.03
N ALA A 10 14.92 2.64 -9.33
CA ALA A 10 14.00 3.64 -9.88
C ALA A 10 12.52 3.23 -9.74
N SER A 11 12.17 1.97 -10.04
CA SER A 11 10.79 1.49 -9.90
C SER A 11 10.37 1.45 -8.44
N LEU A 12 11.28 1.09 -7.53
CA LEU A 12 11.00 1.13 -6.09
C LEU A 12 10.70 2.55 -5.62
N ARG A 13 11.53 3.52 -6.01
CA ARG A 13 11.32 4.94 -5.69
C ARG A 13 10.02 5.48 -6.26
N PHE A 14 9.66 5.08 -7.48
CA PHE A 14 8.39 5.47 -8.09
C PHE A 14 7.19 4.99 -7.28
N VAL A 15 7.16 3.70 -6.93
CA VAL A 15 6.06 3.13 -6.13
C VAL A 15 6.04 3.72 -4.71
N ALA A 16 7.20 3.99 -4.10
CA ALA A 16 7.27 4.67 -2.81
C ALA A 16 6.72 6.10 -2.88
N ALA A 17 7.08 6.88 -3.92
CA ALA A 17 6.56 8.23 -4.11
C ALA A 17 5.04 8.23 -4.35
N ALA A 18 4.54 7.30 -5.15
CA ALA A 18 3.10 7.13 -5.37
C ALA A 18 2.36 6.75 -4.08
N SER A 19 2.93 5.82 -3.29
CA SER A 19 2.37 5.40 -2.00
C SER A 19 2.31 6.56 -1.01
N TRP A 20 3.38 7.37 -0.94
CA TRP A 20 3.42 8.58 -0.13
C TRP A 20 2.34 9.59 -0.53
N LEU A 21 2.15 9.82 -1.83
CA LEU A 21 1.10 10.71 -2.33
C LEU A 21 -0.30 10.22 -1.96
N VAL A 22 -0.57 8.92 -2.12
CA VAL A 22 -1.84 8.28 -1.76
C VAL A 22 -2.16 8.50 -0.28
N VAL A 23 -1.19 8.27 0.60
CA VAL A 23 -1.38 8.44 2.05
C VAL A 23 -1.57 9.92 2.40
N ARG A 24 -0.76 10.82 1.84
CA ARG A 24 -0.87 12.27 2.08
C ARG A 24 -2.21 12.84 1.63
N GLN A 25 -2.72 12.41 0.49
CA GLN A 25 -4.00 12.87 -0.06
C GLN A 25 -5.19 12.07 0.49
N ARG A 26 -4.97 11.13 1.41
CA ARG A 26 -6.01 10.25 1.98
C ARG A 26 -6.87 9.56 0.92
N ARG A 27 -6.26 9.13 -0.19
CA ARG A 27 -6.94 8.38 -1.26
C ARG A 27 -7.16 6.93 -0.84
N VAL A 28 -8.17 6.71 0.01
CA VAL A 28 -8.42 5.41 0.66
C VAL A 28 -8.69 4.29 -0.36
N GLU A 29 -9.25 4.60 -1.53
CA GLU A 29 -9.40 3.68 -2.67
C GLU A 29 -8.09 3.01 -3.11
N HIS A 30 -6.94 3.62 -2.83
CA HIS A 30 -5.63 3.12 -3.25
C HIS A 30 -4.84 2.49 -2.09
N PHE A 31 -5.36 2.50 -0.86
CA PHE A 31 -4.70 1.90 0.29
C PHE A 31 -4.41 0.40 0.12
N PRO A 32 -5.25 -0.43 -0.56
CA PRO A 32 -4.89 -1.81 -0.86
C PRO A 32 -3.59 -1.96 -1.65
N LYS A 33 -3.30 -1.06 -2.60
CA LYS A 33 -2.04 -1.07 -3.37
C LYS A 33 -0.84 -0.69 -2.50
N VAL A 34 -1.02 0.26 -1.56
CA VAL A 34 0.01 0.62 -0.58
C VAL A 34 0.30 -0.56 0.35
N LEU A 35 -0.73 -1.27 0.81
CA LEU A 35 -0.56 -2.47 1.63
C LEU A 35 0.20 -3.57 0.90
N GLN A 36 -0.13 -3.83 -0.36
CA GLN A 36 0.59 -4.79 -1.20
C GLN A 36 2.07 -4.41 -1.31
N PHE A 37 2.37 -3.13 -1.57
CA PHE A 37 3.74 -2.64 -1.64
C PHE A 37 4.52 -2.87 -0.34
N LEU A 38 3.93 -2.54 0.82
CA LEU A 38 4.56 -2.74 2.12
C LEU A 38 4.80 -4.23 2.43
N GLN A 39 3.87 -5.10 2.06
CA GLN A 39 4.03 -6.55 2.22
C GLN A 39 5.15 -7.10 1.33
N SER A 40 5.22 -6.68 0.07
CA SER A 40 6.30 -7.05 -0.84
C SER A 40 7.66 -6.57 -0.31
N LEU A 41 7.74 -5.36 0.23
CA LEU A 41 8.94 -4.83 0.88
C LEU A 41 9.34 -5.65 2.10
N ARG A 42 8.38 -6.01 2.97
CA ARG A 42 8.64 -6.82 4.16
C ARG A 42 9.13 -8.22 3.82
N ALA A 43 8.59 -8.82 2.76
CA ALA A 43 9.02 -10.13 2.28
C ALA A 43 10.44 -10.08 1.67
N ALA A 44 10.75 -9.03 0.91
CA ALA A 44 12.07 -8.88 0.28
C ALA A 44 13.16 -8.44 1.28
N VAL A 45 12.83 -7.56 2.22
CA VAL A 45 13.76 -6.96 3.18
C VAL A 45 13.10 -6.88 4.56
N PRO A 46 13.02 -7.99 5.32
CA PRO A 46 12.36 -8.03 6.62
C PRO A 46 13.04 -7.15 7.68
N GLY A 47 14.29 -6.72 7.46
CA GLY A 47 15.02 -5.80 8.33
C GLY A 47 14.80 -4.31 8.05
N LEU A 48 14.04 -3.94 7.01
CA LEU A 48 13.93 -2.54 6.57
C LEU A 48 13.32 -1.62 7.64
N VAL A 49 12.35 -2.13 8.40
CA VAL A 49 11.72 -1.45 9.54
C VAL A 49 11.43 -2.45 10.65
N CYS A 50 11.36 -1.98 11.90
CA CYS A 50 10.95 -2.84 13.01
C CYS A 50 9.54 -3.40 12.75
N TYR A 51 9.32 -4.66 13.14
CA TYR A 51 8.04 -5.35 12.98
C TYR A 51 6.86 -4.54 13.53
N ARG A 52 7.00 -3.96 14.72
CA ARG A 52 5.96 -3.12 15.34
C ARG A 52 5.58 -1.89 14.49
N HIS A 53 6.53 -1.28 13.79
CA HIS A 53 6.26 -0.14 12.91
C HIS A 53 5.49 -0.58 11.67
N HIS A 54 5.90 -1.71 11.06
CA HIS A 54 5.20 -2.31 9.92
C HIS A 54 3.75 -2.65 10.27
N GLU A 55 3.52 -3.35 11.37
CA GLU A 55 2.18 -3.78 11.77
C GLU A 55 1.28 -2.59 12.10
N ARG A 56 1.77 -1.60 12.85
CA ARG A 56 1.00 -0.40 13.17
C ARG A 56 0.57 0.36 11.91
N LEU A 57 1.48 0.50 10.94
CA LEU A 57 1.19 1.15 9.66
C LEU A 57 0.14 0.37 8.88
N CYS A 58 0.35 -0.94 8.71
CA CYS A 58 -0.57 -1.80 7.97
C CYS A 58 -1.97 -1.86 8.60
N MET A 59 -2.06 -2.00 9.92
CA MET A 59 -3.34 -1.98 10.65
C MET A 59 -4.07 -0.65 10.49
N GLY A 60 -3.36 0.48 10.62
CA GLY A 60 -3.96 1.80 10.43
C GLY A 60 -4.54 2.01 9.04
N LEU A 61 -3.84 1.56 8.00
CA LEU A 61 -4.35 1.62 6.62
C LEU A 61 -5.55 0.69 6.41
N LYS A 62 -5.51 -0.55 6.93
CA LYS A 62 -6.63 -1.50 6.87
C LYS A 62 -7.89 -0.95 7.55
N ALA A 63 -7.73 -0.38 8.75
CA ALA A 63 -8.83 0.22 9.49
C ALA A 63 -9.48 1.36 8.69
N LYS A 64 -8.69 2.21 8.03
CA LYS A 64 -9.23 3.27 7.16
C LYS A 64 -9.97 2.76 5.93
N VAL A 65 -9.53 1.64 5.34
CA VAL A 65 -10.28 1.01 4.25
C VAL A 65 -11.63 0.50 4.75
N LEU A 66 -11.64 -0.19 5.90
CA LEU A 66 -12.87 -0.72 6.49
C LEU A 66 -13.86 0.41 6.85
N GLU A 67 -13.39 1.47 7.49
CA GLU A 67 -14.21 2.67 7.79
C GLU A 67 -14.84 3.25 6.53
N ARG A 68 -14.10 3.34 5.42
CA ARG A 68 -14.65 3.84 4.15
C ARG A 68 -15.73 2.91 3.58
N VAL A 69 -15.54 1.60 3.68
CA VAL A 69 -16.53 0.61 3.20
C VAL A 69 -17.80 0.70 4.04
N GLU A 70 -17.68 0.79 5.36
CA GLU A 70 -18.81 0.95 6.28
C GLU A 70 -19.59 2.24 5.98
N LEU A 71 -18.89 3.37 5.83
CA LEU A 71 -19.50 4.66 5.51
C LEU A 71 -20.17 4.69 4.13
N LYS A 72 -19.75 3.83 3.20
CA LYS A 72 -20.37 3.74 1.87
C LYS A 72 -21.67 2.91 1.89
N GLY A 73 -21.90 2.11 2.93
CA GLY A 73 -23.05 1.21 3.05
C GLY A 73 -23.05 0.09 1.99
N PRO A 74 -23.88 -0.96 2.17
CA PRO A 74 -24.04 -2.04 1.20
C PRO A 74 -24.94 -1.65 0.01
N THR A 75 -24.80 -0.45 -0.57
CA THR A 75 -25.60 0.00 -1.72
C THR A 75 -24.72 0.23 -2.94
N GLY A 76 -24.70 -0.81 -3.78
CA GLY A 76 -24.05 -0.84 -5.08
C GLY A 76 -24.36 -2.12 -5.84
N TRP A 77 -25.60 -2.61 -5.71
CA TRP A 77 -26.24 -3.55 -6.64
C TRP A 77 -27.48 -2.83 -7.16
N ASP A 78 -27.31 -2.11 -8.26
CA ASP A 78 -28.29 -2.04 -9.36
C ASP A 78 -27.69 -2.88 -10.49
#